data_AF-A0A839V4S2-F1
#
_entry.id   AF-A0A839V4S2-F1
#
_cell.length_a   1.000
_cell.length_b   1.000
_cell.length_c   1.000
_cell.angle_alpha   90.00
_cell.angle_beta   90.00
_cell.angle_gamma   90.00
#
_symmetry.space_group_name_H-M   'P 1'
#
loop_
_entity.id
_entity.type
_entity.pdbx_description
1 polymer ?
#
loop_
_entity_poly.entity_id
_entity_poly.type
_entity_poly.pdbx_seq_one_letter_code
_entity_poly.pdbx_strand_id
1 'polypeptide(L)'
;MNAARLTVLSLAATALCGLSACSGEQLERSFGLSRNSPDEFAVTTQPPLSLPPSERLPTPTPGAPRPQLADQRNQALETLAPDVAIKGDAAASSPGQQAMLAQAGTPDPSLGRAGVNGELDSPDRSFVDGIMFWKPPVGQNPLVDAPKESKRLQGAAQQGVSPTSGATPVQPAPKKSSFLGLF
;
A
#
# COMPACT_ATOMS: atom_id res chain seq x y z
N MET A 1 -38.10 38.61 34.41
CA MET A 1 -37.93 37.75 33.22
C MET A 1 -36.78 36.78 33.52
N ASN A 2 -37.07 35.49 33.59
CA ASN A 2 -36.18 34.51 34.22
C ASN A 2 -34.92 34.27 33.38
N ALA A 3 -33.74 34.36 33.98
CA ALA A 3 -32.44 34.18 33.32
C ALA A 3 -32.33 32.85 32.54
N ALA A 4 -33.00 31.79 33.04
CA ALA A 4 -33.09 30.49 32.36
C ALA A 4 -33.84 30.53 31.02
N ARG A 5 -34.78 31.46 30.82
CA ARG A 5 -35.48 31.63 29.53
C ARG A 5 -34.59 32.35 28.52
N LEU A 6 -33.74 33.27 28.98
CA LEU A 6 -32.79 34.00 28.13
C LEU A 6 -31.66 33.10 27.63
N THR A 7 -31.15 32.19 28.47
CA THR A 7 -30.10 31.23 28.07
C THR A 7 -30.62 30.16 27.10
N VAL A 8 -31.85 29.68 27.29
CA VAL A 8 -32.48 28.75 26.35
C VAL A 8 -32.74 29.43 25.00
N LEU A 9 -33.15 30.70 25.00
CA LEU A 9 -33.38 31.45 23.77
C LEU A 9 -32.07 31.70 22.99
N SER A 10 -30.97 32.00 23.69
CA SER A 10 -29.68 32.22 23.03
C SER A 10 -29.10 30.92 22.45
N LEU A 11 -29.27 29.79 23.14
CA LEU A 11 -28.84 28.48 22.66
C LEU A 11 -29.66 28.00 21.45
N ALA A 12 -30.96 28.28 21.45
CA ALA A 12 -31.82 27.99 20.31
C ALA A 12 -31.45 28.85 19.08
N ALA A 13 -31.10 30.12 19.30
CA ALA A 13 -30.68 31.02 18.23
C ALA A 13 -29.35 30.60 17.58
N THR A 14 -28.35 30.20 18.38
CA THR A 14 -27.08 29.68 17.85
C THR A 14 -27.25 28.36 17.12
N ALA A 15 -28.12 27.47 17.61
CA ALA A 15 -28.45 26.23 16.90
C ALA A 15 -29.11 26.51 15.53
N LEU A 16 -30.08 27.42 15.46
CA LEU A 16 -30.73 27.80 14.19
C LEU A 16 -29.74 28.38 13.17
N CYS A 17 -28.85 29.28 13.62
CA CYS A 17 -27.80 29.82 12.74
C CYS A 17 -26.81 28.72 12.29
N GLY A 18 -26.50 27.73 13.13
CA GLY A 18 -25.66 26.59 12.78
C GLY A 18 -26.26 25.72 11.68
N LEU A 19 -27.58 25.48 11.72
CA LEU A 19 -28.26 24.68 10.69
C LEU A 19 -28.30 25.38 9.32
N SER A 20 -28.41 26.71 9.29
CA SER A 20 -28.35 27.48 8.02
C SER A 20 -26.97 27.45 7.34
N ALA A 21 -25.91 27.07 8.07
CA ALA A 21 -24.58 26.88 7.48
C ALA A 21 -24.45 25.55 6.71
N CYS A 22 -25.34 24.58 6.97
CA CYS A 22 -25.35 23.31 6.26
C CYS A 22 -26.23 23.33 5.00
N SER A 23 -27.07 24.33 4.78
CA SER A 23 -27.94 24.44 3.59
C SER A 23 -27.26 25.13 2.40
N GLY A 24 -25.95 24.93 2.21
CA GLY A 24 -25.16 25.56 1.15
C GLY A 24 -25.12 24.73 -0.13
N GLU A 25 -24.82 25.39 -1.26
CA GLU A 25 -24.57 24.75 -2.56
C GLU A 25 -23.61 23.56 -2.50
N GLN A 26 -22.68 23.56 -1.54
CA GLN A 26 -21.71 22.48 -1.36
C GLN A 26 -22.40 21.15 -1.04
N LEU A 27 -23.48 21.18 -0.24
CA LEU A 27 -24.29 20.00 0.05
C LEU A 27 -25.09 19.58 -1.18
N GLU A 28 -25.70 20.53 -1.89
CA GLU A 28 -26.45 20.24 -3.13
C GLU A 28 -25.55 19.62 -4.21
N ARG A 29 -24.31 20.11 -4.33
CA ARG A 29 -23.28 19.53 -5.21
C ARG A 29 -22.84 18.14 -4.75
N SER A 30 -22.63 17.91 -3.45
CA SER A 30 -22.23 16.58 -2.94
C SER A 30 -23.35 15.55 -3.01
N PHE A 31 -24.61 15.97 -2.84
CA PHE A 31 -25.79 15.12 -2.94
C PHE A 31 -26.32 14.99 -4.37
N GLY A 32 -25.69 15.64 -5.36
CA GLY A 32 -26.07 15.55 -6.76
C GLY A 32 -27.39 16.24 -7.12
N LEU A 33 -27.86 17.15 -6.27
CA LEU A 33 -29.04 17.99 -6.52
C LEU A 33 -28.75 19.11 -7.52
N SER A 34 -27.47 19.47 -7.72
CA SER A 34 -27.05 20.43 -8.73
C SER A 34 -26.18 19.79 -9.81
N ARG A 35 -26.33 20.28 -11.05
CA ARG A 35 -25.62 19.77 -12.22
C ARG A 35 -24.27 20.47 -12.34
N ASN A 36 -23.20 19.77 -12.00
CA ASN A 36 -21.82 20.23 -12.19
C ASN A 36 -21.24 19.62 -13.48
N SER A 37 -21.40 20.31 -14.61
CA SER A 37 -20.79 19.88 -15.88
C SER A 37 -19.33 20.35 -15.93
N PRO A 38 -18.38 19.51 -16.38
CA PRO A 38 -17.00 19.92 -16.63
C PRO A 38 -16.95 21.00 -17.72
N ASP A 39 -16.00 21.93 -17.60
CA ASP A 39 -15.78 23.01 -18.57
C ASP A 39 -15.27 22.44 -19.92
N GLU A 40 -16.10 22.52 -20.96
CA GLU A 40 -15.76 22.06 -22.30
C GLU A 40 -14.70 22.93 -23.01
N PHE A 41 -14.39 24.11 -22.48
CA PHE A 41 -13.40 25.03 -23.02
C PHE A 41 -12.11 25.09 -22.19
N ALA A 42 -11.96 24.23 -21.19
CA ALA A 42 -10.74 24.15 -20.39
C ALA A 42 -9.54 23.70 -21.24
N VAL A 43 -8.64 24.64 -21.54
CA VAL A 43 -7.39 24.36 -22.26
C VAL A 43 -6.35 23.85 -21.27
N THR A 44 -5.90 22.62 -21.48
CA THR A 44 -4.76 22.03 -20.75
C THR A 44 -3.45 22.72 -21.17
N THR A 45 -2.58 23.00 -20.20
CA THR A 45 -1.26 23.57 -20.46
C THR A 45 -0.37 22.59 -21.23
N GLN A 46 0.19 23.02 -22.37
CA GLN A 46 1.22 22.27 -23.07
C GLN A 46 2.62 22.60 -22.51
N PRO A 47 3.53 21.61 -22.43
CA PRO A 47 4.91 21.88 -22.03
C PRO A 47 5.58 22.82 -23.06
N PRO A 48 6.48 23.72 -22.60
CA PRO A 48 7.19 24.62 -23.51
C PRO A 48 8.07 23.83 -24.49
N LEU A 49 8.21 24.32 -25.73
CA LEU A 49 9.13 23.74 -26.69
C LEU A 49 10.58 24.09 -26.29
N SER A 50 11.36 23.09 -25.90
CA SER A 50 12.82 23.22 -25.75
C SER A 50 13.52 22.77 -27.03
N LEU A 51 14.50 23.55 -27.49
CA LEU A 51 15.35 23.16 -28.60
C LEU A 51 16.26 22.00 -28.16
N PRO A 52 16.30 20.86 -28.90
CA PRO A 52 17.20 19.76 -28.55
C PRO A 52 18.67 20.15 -28.78
N PRO A 53 19.63 19.55 -28.05
CA PRO A 53 21.06 19.83 -28.16
C PRO A 53 21.69 19.38 -29.48
N SER A 54 20.94 18.66 -30.33
CA SER A 54 21.35 18.25 -31.67
C SER A 54 20.20 18.40 -32.66
N GLU A 55 20.45 18.98 -33.82
CA GLU A 55 19.46 19.16 -34.90
C GLU A 55 19.19 17.88 -35.72
N ARG A 56 19.88 16.78 -35.40
CA ARG A 56 19.70 15.46 -36.03
C ARG A 56 18.40 14.86 -35.51
N LEU A 57 17.29 15.18 -36.16
CA LEU A 57 15.99 14.60 -35.84
C LEU A 57 15.99 13.11 -36.21
N PRO A 58 15.62 12.21 -35.29
CA PRO A 58 15.28 10.84 -35.65
C PRO A 58 14.14 10.85 -36.67
N THR A 59 14.15 9.91 -37.61
CA THR A 59 13.05 9.78 -38.57
C THR A 59 11.73 9.60 -37.82
N PRO A 60 10.72 10.46 -38.05
CA PRO A 60 9.46 10.34 -37.34
C PRO A 60 8.75 9.06 -37.77
N THR A 61 8.38 8.22 -36.81
CA THR A 61 7.48 7.08 -37.03
C THR A 61 6.04 7.58 -37.06
N PRO A 62 5.33 7.49 -38.21
CA PRO A 62 3.92 7.89 -38.29
C PRO A 62 3.08 7.10 -37.28
N GLY A 63 2.26 7.80 -36.50
CA GLY A 63 1.36 7.19 -35.52
C GLY A 63 1.96 6.86 -34.15
N ALA A 64 3.26 7.08 -33.93
CA ALA A 64 3.85 6.93 -32.60
C ALA A 64 3.37 8.04 -31.65
N PRO A 65 3.10 7.72 -30.36
CA PRO A 65 2.73 8.73 -29.37
C PRO A 65 3.88 9.72 -29.16
N ARG A 66 3.54 10.99 -28.95
CA ARG A 66 4.54 12.05 -28.75
C ARG A 66 5.24 11.83 -27.40
N PRO A 67 6.58 11.70 -27.36
CA PRO A 67 7.29 11.40 -26.12
C PRO A 67 7.29 12.56 -25.13
N GLN A 68 7.14 13.81 -25.59
CA GLN A 68 7.07 14.97 -24.68
C GLN A 68 5.69 15.18 -24.06
N LEU A 69 4.66 14.48 -24.55
CA LEU A 69 3.28 14.66 -24.16
C LEU A 69 2.84 13.44 -23.34
N ALA A 70 2.60 13.63 -22.04
CA ALA A 70 2.00 12.60 -21.22
C ALA A 70 0.64 12.19 -21.82
N ASP A 71 0.37 10.89 -21.92
CA ASP A 71 -0.86 10.38 -22.51
C ASP A 71 -2.06 10.84 -21.69
N GLN A 72 -2.86 11.76 -22.26
CA GLN A 72 -4.05 12.32 -21.61
C GLN A 72 -5.07 11.22 -21.24
N ARG A 73 -5.12 10.15 -22.03
CA ARG A 73 -5.98 8.99 -21.74
C ARG A 73 -5.56 8.33 -20.44
N ASN A 74 -4.26 8.18 -20.19
CA ASN A 74 -3.75 7.55 -18.98
C ASN A 74 -3.96 8.44 -17.76
N GLN A 75 -3.79 9.76 -17.88
CA GLN A 75 -4.10 10.71 -16.82
C GLN A 75 -5.59 10.71 -16.44
N ALA A 76 -6.48 10.65 -17.43
CA ALA A 76 -7.92 10.54 -17.19
C ALA A 76 -8.27 9.21 -16.52
N LEU A 77 -7.66 8.10 -16.97
CA LEU A 77 -7.84 6.78 -16.37
C LEU A 77 -7.36 6.75 -14.92
N GLU A 78 -6.26 7.41 -14.58
CA GLU A 78 -5.78 7.51 -13.20
C GLU A 78 -6.74 8.30 -12.30
N THR A 79 -7.38 9.33 -12.85
CA THR A 79 -8.42 10.09 -12.14
C THR A 79 -9.70 9.27 -11.94
N LEU A 80 -10.09 8.48 -12.94
CA LEU A 80 -11.31 7.66 -12.92
C LEU A 80 -11.15 6.37 -12.10
N ALA A 81 -9.96 5.77 -12.12
CA ALA A 81 -9.67 4.47 -11.56
C ALA A 81 -8.19 4.39 -11.09
N PRO A 82 -7.86 4.96 -9.91
CA PRO A 82 -6.48 5.01 -9.42
C PRO A 82 -5.84 3.63 -9.23
N ASP A 83 -6.65 2.58 -8.96
CA ASP A 83 -6.17 1.19 -8.89
C ASP A 83 -5.59 0.66 -10.20
N VAL A 84 -6.06 1.17 -11.35
CA VAL A 84 -5.61 0.74 -12.68
C VAL A 84 -4.28 1.41 -13.04
N ALA A 85 -4.01 2.62 -12.51
CA ALA A 85 -2.74 3.30 -12.65
C ALA A 85 -1.62 2.62 -11.82
N ILE A 86 -1.94 2.12 -10.62
CA ILE A 86 -1.00 1.34 -9.79
C ILE A 86 -0.71 -0.03 -10.43
N LYS A 87 -1.69 -0.60 -11.14
CA LYS A 87 -1.54 -1.80 -11.98
C LYS A 87 -1.10 -1.49 -13.40
N GLY A 88 -0.56 -0.31 -13.66
CA GLY A 88 -0.05 0.09 -14.97
C GLY A 88 0.81 -1.01 -15.56
N ASP A 89 0.61 -1.27 -16.86
CA ASP A 89 1.33 -2.25 -17.66
C ASP A 89 2.78 -2.30 -17.20
N ALA A 90 3.23 -3.48 -16.78
CA ALA A 90 4.59 -3.73 -16.33
C ALA A 90 5.54 -3.14 -17.38
N ALA A 91 6.02 -1.92 -17.13
CA ALA A 91 6.82 -1.18 -18.08
C ALA A 91 7.99 -2.09 -18.43
N ALA A 92 8.20 -2.32 -19.73
CA ALA A 92 9.22 -3.24 -20.20
C ALA A 92 10.55 -2.89 -19.51
N SER A 93 11.07 -3.84 -18.73
CA SER A 93 12.23 -3.60 -17.86
C SER A 93 13.35 -2.96 -18.66
N SER A 94 13.80 -1.78 -18.24
CA SER A 94 14.89 -1.09 -18.92
C SER A 94 16.19 -1.91 -18.88
N PRO A 95 17.12 -1.74 -19.84
CA PRO A 95 18.40 -2.44 -19.83
C PRO A 95 19.19 -2.23 -18.53
N GLY A 96 19.10 -1.03 -17.94
CA GLY A 96 19.71 -0.71 -16.64
C GLY A 96 19.07 -1.49 -15.48
N GLN A 97 17.73 -1.60 -15.45
CA GLN A 97 17.05 -2.45 -14.47
C GLN A 97 17.43 -3.92 -14.63
N GLN A 98 17.54 -4.43 -15.85
CA GLN A 98 17.97 -5.81 -16.09
C GLN A 98 19.41 -6.06 -15.63
N ALA A 99 20.33 -5.11 -15.82
CA ALA A 99 21.69 -5.20 -15.31
C ALA A 99 21.73 -5.21 -13.77
N MET A 100 20.92 -4.38 -13.13
CA MET A 100 20.81 -4.37 -11.66
C MET A 100 20.16 -5.66 -11.12
N LEU A 101 19.13 -6.17 -11.77
CA LEU A 101 18.50 -7.47 -11.44
C LEU A 101 19.48 -8.62 -11.60
N ALA A 102 20.28 -8.63 -12.67
CA ALA A 102 21.33 -9.63 -12.88
C ALA A 102 22.40 -9.56 -11.78
N GLN A 103 22.72 -8.35 -11.31
CA GLN A 103 23.70 -8.14 -10.25
C GLN A 103 23.15 -8.43 -8.85
N ALA A 104 21.83 -8.26 -8.64
CA ALA A 104 21.14 -8.61 -7.40
C ALA A 104 20.92 -10.12 -7.22
N GLY A 105 21.14 -10.92 -8.27
CA GLY A 105 20.98 -12.37 -8.25
C GLY A 105 19.53 -12.83 -8.44
N THR A 106 19.34 -14.13 -8.67
CA THR A 106 18.02 -14.71 -8.94
C THR A 106 17.22 -14.75 -7.63
N PRO A 107 16.04 -14.10 -7.54
CA PRO A 107 15.21 -14.19 -6.36
C PRO A 107 14.74 -15.63 -6.16
N ASP A 108 14.82 -16.12 -4.92
CA ASP A 108 14.31 -17.43 -4.55
C ASP A 108 12.79 -17.47 -4.80
N PRO A 109 12.29 -18.38 -5.67
CA PRO A 109 10.87 -18.45 -6.00
C PRO A 109 9.96 -18.74 -4.79
N SER A 110 10.50 -19.22 -3.66
CA SER A 110 9.72 -19.39 -2.43
C SER A 110 9.45 -18.08 -1.68
N LEU A 111 10.12 -16.98 -2.03
CA LEU A 111 9.96 -15.66 -1.40
C LEU A 111 8.92 -14.78 -2.12
N GLY A 112 8.10 -15.34 -3.00
CA GLY A 112 7.05 -14.62 -3.69
C GLY A 112 5.99 -14.07 -2.74
N ARG A 113 6.02 -12.74 -2.52
CA ARG A 113 4.95 -11.84 -1.97
C ARG A 113 4.26 -12.20 -0.64
N ALA A 114 4.49 -13.38 -0.06
CA ALA A 114 3.77 -13.86 1.12
C ALA A 114 4.56 -13.74 2.43
N GLY A 115 5.86 -13.43 2.37
CA GLY A 115 6.74 -13.53 3.56
C GLY A 115 7.23 -12.21 4.16
N VAL A 116 7.06 -11.07 3.49
CA VAL A 116 7.73 -9.81 3.89
C VAL A 116 6.88 -8.88 4.76
N ASN A 117 5.69 -9.32 5.17
CA ASN A 117 4.81 -8.55 6.06
C ASN A 117 5.08 -8.82 7.56
N GLY A 118 6.17 -9.51 7.89
CA GLY A 118 6.47 -9.96 9.26
C GLY A 118 6.90 -8.86 10.24
N GLU A 119 7.17 -7.64 9.77
CA GLU A 119 7.68 -6.52 10.59
C GLU A 119 6.60 -5.47 10.93
N LEU A 120 5.34 -5.70 10.55
CA LEU A 120 4.22 -4.89 11.06
C LEU A 120 3.80 -5.50 12.40
N ASP A 121 4.21 -4.84 13.48
CA ASP A 121 3.78 -4.96 14.88
C ASP A 121 2.64 -5.98 15.06
N SER A 122 3.01 -7.24 15.28
CA SER A 122 2.05 -8.33 15.41
C SER A 122 1.46 -8.30 16.81
N PRO A 123 0.17 -7.96 17.02
CA PRO A 123 -0.47 -8.14 18.32
C PRO A 123 -0.39 -9.61 18.70
N ASP A 124 -0.31 -9.91 20.01
CA ASP A 124 -0.16 -11.24 20.61
C ASP A 124 -1.04 -12.31 19.94
N ARG A 125 -0.52 -12.89 18.85
CA ARG A 125 -1.18 -13.94 18.08
C ARG A 125 -1.50 -15.13 18.99
N SER A 126 -0.65 -15.40 19.98
CA SER A 126 -0.80 -16.46 20.98
C SER A 126 -2.18 -16.46 21.67
N PHE A 127 -2.71 -15.30 22.03
CA PHE A 127 -4.00 -15.21 22.70
C PHE A 127 -5.18 -15.47 21.75
N VAL A 128 -5.16 -14.85 20.57
CA VAL A 128 -6.21 -15.02 19.56
C VAL A 128 -6.21 -16.44 19.00
N ASP A 129 -5.02 -17.02 18.80
CA ASP A 129 -4.82 -18.38 18.31
C ASP A 129 -5.35 -19.42 19.32
N GLY A 130 -5.16 -19.18 20.62
CA GLY A 130 -5.74 -20.01 21.68
C GLY A 130 -7.27 -20.02 21.71
N ILE A 131 -7.91 -18.93 21.30
CA ILE A 131 -9.38 -18.84 21.20
C ILE A 131 -9.87 -19.46 19.89
N MET A 132 -9.19 -19.18 18.77
CA MET A 132 -9.62 -19.60 17.44
C MET A 132 -9.30 -21.07 17.15
N PHE A 133 -8.18 -21.58 17.68
CA PHE A 133 -7.65 -22.93 17.45
C PHE A 133 -7.48 -23.70 18.76
N TRP A 134 -8.53 -23.70 19.60
CA TRP A 134 -8.65 -24.46 20.85
C TRP A 134 -8.41 -25.99 20.74
N LYS A 135 -8.29 -26.52 19.51
CA LYS A 135 -8.02 -27.92 19.22
C LYS A 135 -6.62 -28.04 18.62
N PRO A 136 -5.71 -28.85 19.21
CA PRO A 136 -4.34 -28.93 18.74
C PRO A 136 -4.30 -29.47 17.30
N PRO A 137 -3.67 -28.75 16.36
CA PRO A 137 -3.49 -29.25 15.00
C PRO A 137 -2.54 -30.44 15.03
N VAL A 138 -3.00 -31.54 14.45
CA VAL A 138 -2.25 -32.80 14.29
C VAL A 138 -1.31 -32.64 13.10
N GLY A 139 0.01 -32.65 13.35
CA GLY A 139 1.05 -32.64 12.31
C GLY A 139 1.77 -31.30 12.15
N GLN A 140 2.29 -30.71 13.23
CA GLN A 140 3.10 -29.50 13.15
C GLN A 140 4.51 -29.84 12.65
N ASN A 141 4.95 -29.19 11.57
CA ASN A 141 6.37 -29.12 11.25
C ASN A 141 7.09 -28.41 12.41
N PRO A 142 8.32 -28.84 12.77
CA PRO A 142 9.02 -28.27 13.91
C PRO A 142 9.25 -26.77 13.70
N LEU A 143 8.78 -25.96 14.66
CA LEU A 143 8.87 -24.51 14.61
C LEU A 143 10.34 -24.07 14.63
N VAL A 144 10.74 -23.24 13.67
CA VAL A 144 12.12 -22.74 13.56
C VAL A 144 12.42 -21.72 14.66
N ASP A 145 13.60 -21.82 15.28
CA ASP A 145 14.08 -20.91 16.31
C ASP A 145 14.66 -19.64 15.67
N ALA A 146 13.81 -18.61 15.51
CA ALA A 146 14.15 -17.36 14.82
C ALA A 146 15.47 -16.69 15.27
N PRO A 147 15.76 -16.47 16.56
CA PRO A 147 17.02 -15.83 16.99
C PRO A 147 18.26 -16.71 16.78
N LYS A 148 18.13 -18.04 16.77
CA LYS A 148 19.26 -18.92 16.43
C LYS A 148 19.47 -19.02 14.93
N GLU A 149 18.39 -19.02 14.16
CA GLU A 149 18.44 -19.07 12.70
C GLU A 149 19.03 -17.79 12.12
N SER A 150 18.67 -16.62 12.65
CA SER A 150 19.26 -15.35 12.21
C SER A 150 20.78 -15.32 12.40
N LYS A 151 21.27 -15.83 13.54
CA LYS A 151 22.72 -15.95 13.82
C LYS A 151 23.41 -16.93 12.86
N ARG A 152 22.76 -18.06 12.54
CA ARG A 152 23.28 -19.03 11.58
C ARG A 152 23.42 -18.41 10.19
N LEU A 153 22.37 -17.71 9.73
CA LEU A 153 22.35 -17.05 8.42
C LEU A 153 23.39 -15.93 8.32
N GLN A 154 23.58 -15.14 9.39
CA GLN A 154 24.63 -14.13 9.46
C GLN A 154 26.03 -14.74 9.37
N GLY A 155 26.28 -15.86 10.05
CA GLY A 155 27.54 -16.58 9.96
C GLY A 155 27.80 -17.18 8.57
N ALA A 156 26.77 -17.77 7.95
CA ALA A 156 26.85 -18.33 6.60
C ALA A 156 27.13 -17.24 5.55
N ALA A 157 26.50 -16.07 5.69
CA ALA A 157 26.74 -14.92 4.81
C ALA A 157 28.19 -14.41 4.88
N GLN A 158 28.78 -14.38 6.07
CA GLN A 158 30.20 -14.01 6.24
C GLN A 158 31.16 -15.03 5.62
N GLN A 159 30.74 -16.30 5.56
CA GLN A 159 31.53 -17.40 5.00
C GLN A 159 31.26 -17.65 3.50
N GLY A 160 30.36 -16.88 2.89
CA GLY A 160 29.98 -17.02 1.48
C GLY A 160 29.27 -18.34 1.16
N VAL A 161 28.70 -19.01 2.16
CA VAL A 161 27.99 -20.29 2.01
C VAL A 161 26.51 -20.03 1.71
N SER A 162 25.88 -20.90 0.91
CA SER A 162 24.47 -20.75 0.56
C SER A 162 23.55 -20.84 1.80
N PRO A 163 22.43 -20.09 1.84
CA PRO A 163 21.53 -20.03 3.01
C PRO A 163 20.89 -21.38 3.38
N THR A 164 20.76 -22.27 2.40
CA THR A 164 20.16 -23.61 2.52
C THR A 164 21.12 -24.66 3.07
N SER A 165 22.38 -24.31 3.30
CA SER A 165 23.39 -25.22 3.82
C SER A 165 23.28 -25.37 5.34
N GLY A 166 23.09 -26.61 5.81
CA GLY A 166 23.07 -26.97 7.22
C GLY A 166 21.67 -27.22 7.80
N ALA A 167 21.62 -27.72 9.03
CA ALA A 167 20.37 -27.96 9.73
C ALA A 167 19.79 -26.65 10.30
N THR A 168 18.49 -26.44 10.09
CA THR A 168 17.75 -25.31 10.69
C THR A 168 17.52 -25.57 12.18
N PRO A 169 17.85 -24.61 13.08
CA PRO A 169 17.60 -24.77 14.50
C PRO A 169 16.09 -24.71 14.74
N VAL A 170 15.57 -25.73 15.42
CA VAL A 170 14.15 -25.82 15.77
C VAL A 170 13.96 -25.56 17.27
N GLN A 171 12.84 -24.93 17.63
CA GLN A 171 12.49 -24.68 19.03
C GLN A 171 12.17 -26.01 19.73
N PRO A 172 12.67 -26.22 20.97
CA PRO A 172 12.27 -27.36 21.76
C PRO A 172 10.78 -27.26 22.08
N ALA A 173 10.08 -28.40 22.11
CA ALA A 173 8.65 -28.43 22.40
C ALA A 173 8.34 -27.72 23.74
N PRO A 174 7.28 -26.87 23.80
CA PRO A 174 6.95 -26.15 25.00
C PRO A 174 6.69 -27.13 26.15
N LYS A 175 7.35 -26.88 27.28
CA LYS A 175 7.18 -27.69 28.50
C LYS A 175 5.75 -27.46 28.99
N LYS A 176 4.94 -28.52 29.05
CA LYS A 176 3.54 -28.46 29.52
C LYS A 176 3.52 -27.75 30.88
N SER A 177 3.00 -26.53 30.93
CA SER A 177 2.79 -25.85 32.21
C SER A 177 1.55 -26.47 32.86
N SER A 178 1.70 -26.98 34.08
CA SER A 178 0.62 -27.57 34.86
C SER A 178 -0.31 -26.51 35.49
N PHE A 179 -0.34 -25.30 34.95
CA PHE A 179 -0.97 -24.15 35.59
C PHE A 179 -2.37 -23.81 35.05
N LEU A 180 -2.79 -24.43 33.94
CA LEU A 180 -4.16 -24.33 33.38
C LEU A 180 -5.03 -25.52 33.82
N GLY A 181 -4.90 -25.93 35.09
CA GLY A 181 -5.69 -27.01 35.71
C GLY A 181 -6.64 -26.53 36.81
N LEU A 182 -6.76 -25.22 37.00
CA LEU A 182 -7.67 -24.61 37.96
C LEU A 182 -8.20 -23.33 37.32
N PHE A 183 -9.53 -23.27 37.16
CA PHE A 183 -10.36 -22.31 36.41
C PHE A 183 -10.69 -22.72 34.98
#